data_AF-A0A3C0ARD6-F1
#
_entry.id   AF-A0A3C0ARD6-F1
#
_cell.length_a   1.000
_cell.length_b   1.000
_cell.length_c   1.000
_cell.angle_alpha   90.00
_cell.angle_beta   90.00
_cell.angle_gamma   90.00
#
_symmetry.space_group_name_H-M   'P 1'
#
loop_
_entity.id
_entity.type
_entity.pdbx_description
1 polymer ?
#
loop_
_entity_poly.entity_id
_entity_poly.type
_entity_poly.pdbx_seq_one_letter_code
_entity_poly.pdbx_strand_id
1 'polypeptide(L)'
;MSEPSPRKLHVAIITSGGAGMFCGACMHDNTWTRAMMLQGAEATLIPTYTPIRVDEENMTGSPVFLGGINVYLNYRSHLWRTLPRFMKHWLNTPWIINLATKFGVSNDAHELGALTVTLLEGDQGAEGREIEELAQFLGSQLKPDVICLSNALLSGTIKKIKEHYQGPLFCILQGDDVFLEE
;
A
#
# COMPACT_ATOMS: atom_id res chain seq x y z
N MET A 1 -19.76 36.42 11.54
CA MET A 1 -19.87 34.95 11.40
C MET A 1 -19.05 34.58 10.19
N SER A 2 -17.88 33.98 10.41
CA SER A 2 -17.06 33.42 9.34
C SER A 2 -17.79 32.21 8.76
N GLU A 3 -18.04 32.22 7.45
CA GLU A 3 -18.51 31.03 6.75
C GLU A 3 -17.53 29.86 6.99
N PRO A 4 -18.02 28.64 7.24
CA PRO A 4 -17.14 27.49 7.32
C PRO A 4 -16.44 27.34 5.96
N SER A 5 -15.11 27.40 5.96
CA SER A 5 -14.30 27.10 4.77
C SER A 5 -14.80 25.80 4.13
N PRO A 6 -15.02 25.74 2.80
CA PRO A 6 -15.45 24.51 2.15
C PRO A 6 -14.45 23.40 2.50
N ARG A 7 -14.98 22.28 3.00
CA ARG A 7 -14.17 21.11 3.34
C ARG A 7 -13.41 20.68 2.09
N LYS A 8 -12.07 20.64 2.18
CA LYS A 8 -11.22 20.17 1.08
C LYS A 8 -11.50 18.68 0.85
N LEU A 9 -11.57 18.29 -0.43
CA LEU A 9 -11.65 16.89 -0.82
C LEU A 9 -10.42 16.15 -0.29
N HIS A 10 -10.61 15.05 0.43
CA HIS A 10 -9.53 14.20 0.90
C HIS A 10 -9.40 12.91 0.07
N VAL A 11 -8.27 12.74 -0.61
CA VAL A 11 -7.96 11.61 -1.49
C VAL A 11 -6.91 10.72 -0.84
N ALA A 12 -7.22 9.44 -0.63
CA ALA A 12 -6.21 8.44 -0.23
C ALA A 12 -5.74 7.67 -1.46
N ILE A 13 -4.43 7.72 -1.74
CA ILE A 13 -3.79 6.99 -2.85
C ILE A 13 -2.97 5.85 -2.25
N ILE A 14 -3.33 4.62 -2.57
CA ILE A 14 -2.66 3.41 -2.07
C ILE A 14 -1.66 2.95 -3.14
N THR A 15 -0.37 2.93 -2.79
CA THR A 15 0.74 2.56 -3.68
C THR A 15 1.45 1.31 -3.18
N SER A 16 1.90 0.44 -4.10
CA SER A 16 2.56 -0.82 -3.76
C SER A 16 3.96 -0.59 -3.14
N GLY A 17 4.73 0.35 -3.69
CA GLY A 17 6.12 0.59 -3.30
C GLY A 17 7.13 -0.18 -4.16
N GLY A 18 8.27 0.45 -4.43
CA GLY A 18 9.29 -0.03 -5.38
C GLY A 18 10.50 -0.72 -4.75
N ALA A 19 10.40 -1.21 -3.51
CA ALA A 19 11.47 -1.91 -2.81
C ALA A 19 12.82 -1.15 -2.75
N GLY A 20 12.79 0.19 -2.71
CA GLY A 20 13.99 1.04 -2.71
C GLY A 20 14.64 1.26 -4.09
N MET A 21 14.08 0.69 -5.15
CA MET A 21 14.40 1.00 -6.54
C MET A 21 13.63 2.24 -7.02
N PHE A 22 14.13 2.89 -8.06
CA PHE A 22 13.33 3.87 -8.81
C PHE A 22 12.28 3.11 -9.62
N CYS A 23 11.01 3.36 -9.31
CA CYS A 23 9.88 2.69 -9.91
C CYS A 23 8.99 3.73 -10.60
N GLY A 24 8.70 3.52 -11.90
CA GLY A 24 7.87 4.43 -12.69
C GLY A 24 6.49 4.65 -12.09
N ALA A 25 5.83 3.59 -11.61
CA ALA A 25 4.54 3.69 -10.93
C ALA A 25 4.63 4.49 -9.63
N CYS A 26 5.67 4.26 -8.80
CA CYS A 26 5.84 5.01 -7.56
C CYS A 26 6.10 6.51 -7.79
N MET A 27 6.88 6.86 -8.82
CA MET A 27 7.10 8.26 -9.20
C MET A 27 5.80 8.89 -9.71
N HIS A 28 5.06 8.18 -10.55
CA HIS A 28 3.74 8.62 -11.00
C HIS A 28 2.79 8.89 -9.83
N ASP A 29 2.68 7.97 -8.87
CA ASP A 29 1.79 8.11 -7.71
C ASP A 29 2.18 9.32 -6.83
N ASN A 30 3.48 9.57 -6.70
CA ASN A 30 4.00 10.73 -5.96
C ASN A 30 3.65 12.04 -6.66
N THR A 31 3.91 12.12 -7.97
CA THR A 31 3.56 13.28 -8.79
C THR A 31 2.06 13.51 -8.82
N TRP A 32 1.27 12.44 -8.89
CA TRP A 32 -0.20 12.51 -8.84
C TRP A 32 -0.69 13.07 -7.49
N THR A 33 -0.14 12.59 -6.39
CA THR A 33 -0.42 13.11 -5.05
C THR A 33 -0.12 14.59 -4.95
N ARG A 34 1.06 15.01 -5.42
CA ARG A 34 1.48 16.41 -5.46
C ARG A 34 0.54 17.27 -6.31
N ALA A 35 0.13 16.78 -7.47
CA ALA A 35 -0.80 17.48 -8.36
C ALA A 35 -2.17 17.69 -7.70
N MET A 36 -2.70 16.68 -7.00
CA MET A 36 -3.95 16.81 -6.23
C MET A 36 -3.86 17.90 -5.16
N MET A 37 -2.76 17.93 -4.41
CA MET A 37 -2.52 18.97 -3.39
C MET A 37 -2.45 20.38 -4.00
N LEU A 38 -1.78 20.53 -5.15
CA LEU A 38 -1.70 21.81 -5.86
C LEU A 38 -3.06 22.30 -6.38
N GLN A 39 -3.99 21.38 -6.65
CA GLN A 39 -5.38 21.71 -7.00
C GLN A 39 -6.28 21.98 -5.78
N GLY A 40 -5.72 21.96 -4.57
CA GLY A 40 -6.43 22.31 -3.33
C GLY A 40 -7.08 21.14 -2.59
N ALA A 41 -6.90 19.90 -3.06
CA ALA A 41 -7.29 18.72 -2.31
C ALA A 41 -6.32 18.44 -1.15
N GLU A 42 -6.81 17.74 -0.13
CA GLU A 42 -5.95 17.01 0.79
C GLU A 42 -5.66 15.64 0.15
N ALA A 43 -4.39 15.26 0.01
CA ALA A 43 -4.03 13.97 -0.57
C ALA A 43 -3.10 13.22 0.37
N THR A 44 -3.26 11.91 0.50
CA THR A 44 -2.39 11.07 1.34
C THR A 44 -1.91 9.88 0.52
N LEU A 45 -0.60 9.84 0.29
CA LEU A 45 0.06 8.71 -0.37
C LEU A 45 0.45 7.66 0.68
N ILE A 46 -0.06 6.44 0.49
CA ILE A 46 0.00 5.33 1.45
C ILE A 46 0.79 4.17 0.83
N PRO A 47 2.06 3.97 1.20
CA PRO A 47 2.83 2.82 0.75
C PRO A 47 2.38 1.51 1.43
N THR A 48 2.24 0.45 0.63
CA THR A 48 1.59 -0.80 1.05
C THR A 48 2.54 -1.96 1.25
N TYR A 49 3.63 -2.11 0.48
CA TYR A 49 4.57 -3.22 0.70
C TYR A 49 5.95 -2.70 1.09
N THR A 50 6.37 -1.61 0.47
CA THR A 50 7.70 -1.05 0.71
C THR A 50 7.67 0.47 0.66
N PRO A 51 8.63 1.16 1.30
CA PRO A 51 8.82 2.59 1.09
C PRO A 51 9.02 2.90 -0.40
N ILE A 52 8.44 4.01 -0.87
CA ILE A 52 8.72 4.52 -2.21
C ILE A 52 10.06 5.27 -2.23
N ARG A 53 10.74 5.21 -3.37
CA ARG A 53 11.89 6.05 -3.69
C ARG A 53 11.57 6.85 -4.94
N VAL A 54 11.65 8.17 -4.80
CA VAL A 54 11.32 9.15 -5.84
C VAL A 54 12.48 10.14 -6.01
N ASP A 55 12.54 10.77 -7.17
CA ASP A 55 13.52 11.78 -7.55
C ASP A 55 13.11 13.21 -7.17
N GLU A 56 11.83 13.40 -6.80
CA GLU A 56 11.27 14.64 -6.29
C GLU A 56 10.98 14.59 -4.77
N GLU A 57 10.33 15.62 -4.24
CA GLU A 57 9.89 15.63 -2.84
C GLU A 57 8.91 14.47 -2.60
N ASN A 58 9.20 13.67 -1.58
CA ASN A 58 8.40 12.48 -1.26
C ASN A 58 7.12 12.88 -0.51
N MET A 59 5.97 12.59 -1.11
CA MET A 59 4.63 12.95 -0.63
C MET A 59 4.01 11.89 0.28
N THR A 60 4.78 10.88 0.71
CA THR A 60 4.31 9.82 1.63
C THR A 60 3.84 10.44 2.94
N GLY A 61 2.54 10.30 3.22
CA GLY A 61 1.89 10.86 4.41
C GLY A 61 1.61 9.84 5.51
N SER A 62 1.96 8.57 5.33
CA SER A 62 1.68 7.50 6.28
C SER A 62 2.87 6.56 6.49
N PRO A 63 2.86 5.75 7.56
CA PRO A 63 3.71 4.57 7.65
C PRO A 63 3.45 3.60 6.50
N VAL A 64 4.40 2.67 6.29
CA VAL A 64 4.22 1.53 5.39
C VAL A 64 3.27 0.53 6.03
N PHE A 65 2.16 0.24 5.34
CA PHE A 65 1.29 -0.90 5.67
C PHE A 65 1.88 -2.17 5.05
N LEU A 66 1.31 -3.36 5.30
CA LEU A 66 1.77 -4.68 4.81
C LEU A 66 3.29 -4.80 4.51
N GLY A 67 4.15 -4.44 5.48
CA GLY A 67 5.58 -4.33 5.23
C GLY A 67 6.17 -5.61 4.63
N GLY A 68 6.81 -5.50 3.47
CA GLY A 68 7.13 -6.60 2.56
C GLY A 68 8.00 -7.69 3.19
N ILE A 69 8.79 -7.35 4.22
CA ILE A 69 9.51 -8.35 5.02
C ILE A 69 8.55 -9.23 5.81
N ASN A 70 7.57 -8.64 6.50
CA ASN A 70 6.59 -9.41 7.28
C ASN A 70 5.71 -10.25 6.34
N VAL A 71 5.30 -9.69 5.19
CA VAL A 71 4.58 -10.43 4.14
C VAL A 71 5.39 -11.64 3.66
N TYR A 72 6.66 -11.44 3.30
CA TYR A 72 7.53 -12.53 2.86
C TYR A 72 7.77 -13.60 3.93
N LEU A 73 7.98 -13.20 5.19
CA LEU A 73 8.18 -14.13 6.30
C LEU A 73 6.90 -14.90 6.68
N ASN A 74 5.73 -14.25 6.60
CA ASN A 74 4.43 -14.88 6.76
C ASN A 74 4.20 -15.94 5.67
N TYR A 75 4.55 -15.65 4.42
CA TYR A 75 4.50 -16.62 3.32
C TYR A 75 5.40 -17.83 3.57
N ARG A 76 6.65 -17.61 4.01
CA ARG A 76 7.66 -18.68 4.11
C ARG A 76 7.57 -19.51 5.39
N SER A 77 6.94 -19.01 6.46
CA SER A 77 6.93 -19.69 7.76
C SER A 77 5.58 -19.60 8.47
N HIS A 78 4.96 -20.76 8.68
CA HIS A 78 3.72 -20.84 9.44
C HIS A 78 3.90 -20.40 10.91
N LEU A 79 5.08 -20.66 11.50
CA LEU A 79 5.39 -20.21 12.86
C LEU A 79 5.40 -18.68 12.93
N TRP A 80 5.95 -18.01 11.91
CA TRP A 80 5.97 -16.54 11.85
C TRP A 80 4.56 -15.93 11.76
N ARG A 81 3.64 -16.57 11.02
CA ARG A 81 2.22 -16.17 10.96
C ARG A 81 1.57 -16.11 12.33
N THR A 82 1.98 -16.99 13.25
CA THR A 82 1.40 -17.08 14.60
C THR A 82 2.05 -16.15 15.63
N LEU A 83 3.15 -15.47 15.29
CA LEU A 83 3.89 -14.63 16.26
C LEU A 83 3.09 -13.36 16.66
N PRO A 84 3.10 -12.98 17.96
CA PRO A 84 2.50 -11.74 18.44
C PRO A 84 3.08 -10.47 17.80
N ARG A 85 2.23 -9.44 17.62
CA ARG A 85 2.56 -8.19 16.91
C ARG A 85 3.81 -7.49 17.42
N PHE A 86 4.04 -7.46 18.74
CA PHE A 86 5.22 -6.79 19.32
C PHE A 86 6.55 -7.41 18.84
N MET A 87 6.53 -8.69 18.46
CA MET A 87 7.70 -9.40 17.93
C MET A 87 7.90 -9.15 16.42
N LYS A 88 6.86 -8.67 15.71
CA LYS A 88 6.87 -8.42 14.27
C LYS A 88 7.00 -6.93 13.91
N HIS A 89 6.57 -6.03 14.80
CA HIS A 89 6.41 -4.60 14.51
C HIS A 89 7.72 -3.89 14.11
N TRP A 90 8.85 -4.28 14.71
CA TRP A 90 10.16 -3.70 14.40
C TRP A 90 10.58 -3.88 12.93
N LEU A 91 10.21 -4.99 12.28
CA LEU A 91 10.58 -5.27 10.87
C LEU A 91 9.85 -4.39 9.85
N ASN A 92 8.76 -3.71 10.24
CA ASN A 92 8.03 -2.78 9.37
C ASN A 92 8.66 -1.38 9.32
N THR A 93 9.78 -1.17 10.01
CA THR A 93 10.46 0.12 10.01
C THR A 93 11.10 0.36 8.63
N PRO A 94 10.92 1.55 8.01
CA PRO A 94 11.44 1.83 6.66
C PRO A 94 12.94 1.51 6.49
N TRP A 95 13.75 1.73 7.52
CA TRP A 95 15.17 1.39 7.53
C TRP A 95 15.44 -0.12 7.39
N ILE A 96 14.67 -0.98 8.07
CA ILE A 96 14.83 -2.44 8.02
C ILE A 96 14.33 -2.97 6.68
N ILE A 97 13.22 -2.45 6.17
CA ILE A 97 12.74 -2.76 4.81
C ILE A 97 13.80 -2.40 3.76
N ASN A 98 14.35 -1.19 3.84
CA ASN A 98 15.42 -0.74 2.94
C ASN A 98 16.71 -1.57 3.08
N LEU A 99 16.97 -2.14 4.26
CA LEU A 99 18.11 -3.01 4.48
C LEU A 99 17.86 -4.38 3.84
N ALA A 100 16.68 -4.97 4.03
CA ALA A 100 16.33 -6.26 3.42
C ALA A 100 16.24 -6.19 1.89
N THR A 101 15.72 -5.09 1.33
CA THR A 101 15.69 -4.91 -0.13
C THR A 101 17.09 -4.73 -0.71
N LYS A 102 18.03 -4.12 0.02
CA LYS A 102 19.46 -4.09 -0.35
C LYS A 102 20.15 -5.46 -0.32
N PHE A 103 19.65 -6.40 0.49
CA PHE A 103 20.22 -7.74 0.60
C PHE A 103 19.58 -8.78 -0.32
N GLY A 104 18.73 -8.35 -1.25
CA GLY A 104 18.14 -9.21 -2.27
C GLY A 104 16.91 -9.93 -1.75
N VAL A 105 15.76 -9.26 -1.84
CA VAL A 105 14.48 -9.98 -1.94
C VAL A 105 14.60 -10.89 -3.17
N SER A 106 14.14 -12.13 -3.06
CA SER A 106 14.18 -13.11 -4.14
C SER A 106 13.67 -12.49 -5.43
N ASN A 107 14.52 -12.40 -6.46
CA ASN A 107 14.14 -11.97 -7.80
C ASN A 107 13.58 -13.14 -8.64
N ASP A 108 13.24 -14.26 -7.98
CA ASP A 108 12.60 -15.39 -8.65
C ASP A 108 11.15 -15.02 -8.99
N ALA A 109 10.89 -14.86 -10.29
CA ALA A 109 9.57 -14.49 -10.80
C ALA A 109 8.49 -15.51 -10.43
N HIS A 110 8.82 -16.80 -10.29
CA HIS A 110 7.86 -17.83 -9.92
C HIS A 110 7.48 -17.72 -8.43
N GLU A 111 8.44 -17.46 -7.55
CA GLU A 111 8.19 -17.23 -6.12
C GLU A 111 7.38 -15.94 -5.91
N LEU A 112 7.73 -14.86 -6.62
CA LEU A 112 6.99 -13.59 -6.55
C LEU A 112 5.57 -13.72 -7.12
N GLY A 113 5.38 -14.49 -8.19
CA GLY A 113 4.05 -14.77 -8.75
C GLY A 113 3.16 -15.51 -7.76
N ALA A 114 3.67 -16.55 -7.11
CA ALA A 114 2.93 -17.29 -6.08
C ALA A 114 2.56 -16.39 -4.88
N LEU A 115 3.48 -15.51 -4.46
CA LEU A 115 3.22 -14.52 -3.41
C LEU A 115 2.12 -13.53 -3.83
N THR A 116 2.15 -13.04 -5.06
CA THR A 116 1.10 -12.16 -5.61
C THR A 116 -0.27 -12.83 -5.56
N VAL A 117 -0.38 -14.11 -5.92
CA VAL A 117 -1.65 -14.85 -5.81
C VAL A 117 -2.15 -14.87 -4.37
N THR A 118 -1.28 -15.16 -3.39
CA THR A 118 -1.65 -15.12 -1.96
C THR A 118 -2.10 -13.73 -1.50
N LEU A 119 -1.50 -12.65 -2.02
CA LEU A 119 -1.95 -11.28 -1.72
C LEU A 119 -3.31 -10.96 -2.33
N LEU A 120 -3.62 -11.50 -3.51
CA LEU A 120 -4.91 -11.36 -4.18
C LEU A 120 -6.03 -12.15 -3.49
N GLU A 121 -5.72 -13.28 -2.84
CA GLU A 121 -6.66 -14.00 -1.96
C GLU A 121 -7.11 -13.16 -0.75
N GLY A 122 -6.38 -12.08 -0.44
CA GLY A 122 -6.80 -11.06 0.50
C GLY A 122 -6.94 -11.57 1.93
N ASP A 123 -8.11 -11.38 2.53
CA ASP A 123 -8.38 -11.66 3.94
C ASP A 123 -8.44 -13.16 4.29
N GLN A 124 -8.50 -14.03 3.29
CA GLN A 124 -8.39 -15.48 3.46
C GLN A 124 -6.92 -15.95 3.51
N GLY A 125 -5.98 -15.07 3.13
CA GLY A 125 -4.56 -15.36 3.05
C GLY A 125 -3.80 -15.15 4.36
N ALA A 126 -2.47 -15.30 4.29
CA ALA A 126 -1.58 -15.10 5.44
C ALA A 126 -1.57 -13.65 5.95
N GLU A 127 -1.91 -12.68 5.10
CA GLU A 127 -1.85 -11.24 5.36
C GLU A 127 -3.20 -10.65 5.82
N GLY A 128 -4.22 -11.47 6.12
CA GLY A 128 -5.55 -10.97 6.45
C GLY A 128 -5.57 -10.01 7.64
N ARG A 129 -4.65 -10.16 8.59
CA ARG A 129 -4.49 -9.25 9.73
C ARG A 129 -3.90 -7.91 9.30
N GLU A 130 -2.86 -7.92 8.48
CA GLU A 130 -2.18 -6.73 7.97
C GLU A 130 -3.11 -5.94 7.03
N ILE A 131 -3.96 -6.63 6.25
CA ILE A 131 -5.02 -6.04 5.43
C ILE A 131 -6.10 -5.38 6.31
N GLU A 132 -6.52 -6.03 7.40
CA GLU A 132 -7.47 -5.47 8.37
C GLU A 132 -6.92 -4.17 9.00
N GLU A 133 -5.63 -4.12 9.33
CA GLU A 133 -4.99 -2.92 9.88
C GLU A 133 -4.99 -1.76 8.88
N LEU A 134 -4.72 -2.01 7.59
CA LEU A 134 -4.85 -1.01 6.53
C LEU A 134 -6.30 -0.52 6.40
N ALA A 135 -7.26 -1.44 6.37
CA ALA A 135 -8.68 -1.10 6.24
C ALA A 135 -9.18 -0.25 7.43
N GLN A 136 -8.79 -0.61 8.65
CA GLN A 136 -9.13 0.15 9.86
C GLN A 136 -8.49 1.54 9.85
N PHE A 137 -7.23 1.65 9.43
CA PHE A 137 -6.58 2.96 9.26
C PHE A 137 -7.35 3.84 8.28
N LEU A 138 -7.71 3.31 7.10
CA LEU A 138 -8.44 4.04 6.07
C LEU A 138 -9.84 4.49 6.55
N GLY A 139 -10.63 3.57 7.09
CA GLY A 139 -12.03 3.84 7.45
C GLY A 139 -12.23 4.53 8.80
N SER A 140 -11.35 4.29 9.77
CA SER A 140 -11.54 4.80 11.14
C SER A 140 -10.63 5.97 11.52
N GLN A 141 -9.44 6.07 10.92
CA GLN A 141 -8.48 7.12 11.27
C GLN A 141 -8.37 8.18 10.18
N LEU A 142 -8.04 7.77 8.95
CA LEU A 142 -7.84 8.68 7.83
C LEU A 142 -9.15 9.29 7.34
N LYS A 143 -10.20 8.46 7.18
CA LYS A 143 -11.55 8.86 6.74
C LYS A 143 -11.53 9.74 5.47
N PRO A 144 -10.86 9.30 4.38
CA PRO A 144 -10.81 10.06 3.15
C PRO A 144 -12.18 10.12 2.51
N ASP A 145 -12.40 11.10 1.63
CA ASP A 145 -13.63 11.19 0.84
C ASP A 145 -13.59 10.22 -0.36
N VAL A 146 -12.40 9.83 -0.84
CA VAL A 146 -12.19 8.85 -1.91
C VAL A 146 -10.94 8.00 -1.67
N ILE A 147 -10.99 6.72 -2.02
CA ILE A 147 -9.83 5.82 -2.03
C ILE A 147 -9.49 5.43 -3.47
N CYS A 148 -8.21 5.50 -3.82
CA CYS A 148 -7.68 5.07 -5.11
C CYS A 148 -6.59 4.02 -4.91
N LEU A 149 -6.80 2.82 -5.44
CA LEU A 149 -5.73 1.84 -5.64
C LEU A 149 -4.95 2.23 -6.90
N SER A 150 -3.63 2.37 -6.80
CA SER A 150 -2.78 2.77 -7.94
C SER A 150 -2.66 1.69 -9.03
N ASN A 151 -2.86 0.42 -8.69
CA ASN A 151 -2.81 -0.72 -9.61
C ASN A 151 -3.76 -1.84 -9.16
N ALA A 152 -4.03 -2.78 -10.07
CA ALA A 152 -4.98 -3.88 -9.85
C ALA A 152 -4.46 -4.95 -8.87
N LEU A 153 -3.13 -5.06 -8.70
CA LEU A 153 -2.54 -6.04 -7.78
C LEU A 153 -2.85 -5.75 -6.30
N LEU A 154 -3.30 -4.53 -5.97
CA LEU A 154 -3.78 -4.16 -4.64
C LEU A 154 -5.22 -4.62 -4.34
N SER A 155 -5.91 -5.23 -5.31
CA SER A 155 -7.33 -5.56 -5.22
C SER A 155 -7.69 -6.55 -4.11
N GLY A 156 -6.75 -7.38 -3.64
CA GLY A 156 -6.94 -8.28 -2.50
C GLY A 156 -7.34 -7.56 -1.20
N THR A 157 -7.08 -6.24 -1.11
CA THR A 157 -7.46 -5.42 0.06
C THR A 157 -8.91 -4.93 0.04
N ILE A 158 -9.57 -4.94 -1.12
CA ILE A 158 -10.85 -4.24 -1.35
C ILE A 158 -11.94 -4.72 -0.40
N LYS A 159 -12.07 -6.03 -0.21
CA LYS A 159 -13.13 -6.62 0.61
C LYS A 159 -13.10 -6.04 2.03
N LYS A 160 -11.91 -6.03 2.66
CA LYS A 160 -11.71 -5.48 4.00
C LYS A 160 -11.87 -3.97 4.04
N ILE A 161 -11.34 -3.25 3.06
CA ILE A 161 -11.56 -1.80 2.98
C ILE A 161 -13.06 -1.48 2.99
N LYS A 162 -13.89 -2.21 2.23
CA LYS A 162 -15.35 -2.01 2.20
C LYS A 162 -16.09 -2.34 3.49
N GLU A 163 -15.51 -3.13 4.39
CA GLU A 163 -16.06 -3.35 5.73
C GLU A 163 -15.93 -2.08 6.61
N HIS A 164 -14.89 -1.28 6.39
CA HIS A 164 -14.58 -0.09 7.19
C HIS A 164 -14.89 1.24 6.47
N TYR A 165 -15.05 1.22 5.15
CA TYR A 165 -15.18 2.40 4.31
C TYR A 165 -16.36 2.26 3.34
N GLN A 166 -17.26 3.26 3.35
CA GLN A 166 -18.51 3.28 2.58
C GLN A 166 -18.48 4.26 1.40
N GLY A 167 -17.37 4.95 1.17
CA GLY A 167 -17.23 5.93 0.09
C GLY A 167 -16.76 5.32 -1.24
N PRO A 168 -16.52 6.17 -2.25
CA PRO A 168 -16.03 5.73 -3.56
C PRO A 168 -14.62 5.13 -3.47
N LEU A 169 -14.46 3.95 -4.08
CA LEU A 169 -13.19 3.25 -4.24
C LEU A 169 -12.93 3.02 -5.72
N PHE A 170 -11.81 3.55 -6.22
CA PHE A 170 -11.36 3.39 -7.60
C PHE A 170 -10.08 2.57 -7.67
N CYS A 171 -9.86 1.96 -8.83
CA CYS A 171 -8.60 1.31 -9.18
C CYS A 171 -8.09 1.94 -10.47
N ILE A 172 -6.85 2.41 -10.44
CA ILE A 172 -6.13 2.84 -11.63
C ILE A 172 -5.44 1.59 -12.19
N LEU A 173 -5.29 1.54 -13.52
CA LEU A 173 -4.50 0.52 -14.20
C LEU A 173 -3.14 1.15 -14.54
N GLN A 174 -2.07 0.62 -13.97
CA GLN A 174 -0.70 1.13 -14.13
C GLN A 174 0.26 -0.02 -14.39
N GLY A 175 0.51 -0.33 -15.67
CA GLY A 175 1.36 -1.45 -16.05
C GLY A 175 0.74 -2.82 -15.78
N ASP A 176 -0.56 -2.86 -15.49
CA ASP A 176 -1.32 -4.10 -15.26
C ASP A 176 -1.64 -4.85 -16.57
N ASP A 177 -1.56 -4.16 -17.70
CA ASP A 177 -1.76 -4.70 -19.06
C ASP A 177 -0.80 -5.85 -19.37
N VAL A 178 0.43 -5.79 -18.87
CA VAL A 178 1.45 -6.84 -19.01
C VAL A 178 1.01 -8.18 -18.39
N PHE A 179 0.04 -8.17 -17.47
CA PHE A 179 -0.51 -9.39 -16.85
C PHE A 179 -1.81 -9.88 -17.49
N LEU A 180 -2.36 -9.12 -18.45
CA LEU A 180 -3.64 -9.43 -19.12
C LEU A 180 -3.45 -9.99 -20.53
N GLU A 181 -2.23 -9.91 -21.08
CA GLU A 181 -1.88 -10.48 -22.38
C GLU A 181 -1.21 -11.86 -22.20
N GLU A 182 -1.77 -12.87 -22.86
CA GLU A 182 -1.22 -14.24 -22.98
C GLU A 182 -0.18 -14.36 -24.11
#